data_AF-A0A366M8E6-F1
#
_entry.id   AF-A0A366M8E6-F1
#
_cell.length_a   1.000
_cell.length_b   1.000
_cell.length_c   1.000
_cell.angle_alpha   90.00
_cell.angle_beta   90.00
_cell.angle_gamma   90.00
#
_symmetry.space_group_name_H-M   'P 1'
#
loop_
_entity.id
_entity.type
_entity.pdbx_description
1 polymer ?
#
loop_
_entity_poly.entity_id
_entity_poly.type
_entity_poly.pdbx_seq_one_letter_code
_entity_poly.pdbx_strand_id
1 'polypeptide(L)'
;MARELSARGLDALSLARYGMRSEVAEIVIGILMIKAVYQGETEDLPGTEELPGVDIARWHAALGVPPLQPASPLPRGFTWLAYSKEQIFPSISRIHRWIEAVPLDDLVSLAPPRNGELPSSAGETADHGLIEHYTWAVDHFATTFYTEWRTKSLHLALRWLDGDAVPPCPDELMHDRPISRGEIEAEIAKRAVYGEPETGSSEPSLVHEMTRHADGLLRQGRHREAAAVFEFGTRHRPDDPTLRNNLGFCLIPEDPREALRHLQAAGDMGYKAPLTNAYNQMCCFAGIGRSRAALNVAESAWNLPVTHHTPGGHLWRRKDEGGWELFDCDDTRSSLAGLAASIAAEEGWGDEEATWRSRSADRPAVS
;
A
#
# COMPACT_ATOMS: atom_id res chain seq x y z
N MET A 1 26.02 -12.03 2.68
CA MET A 1 25.39 -10.70 2.86
C MET A 1 25.57 -10.19 4.29
N ALA A 2 25.05 -10.85 5.32
CA ALA A 2 25.20 -10.39 6.72
C ALA A 2 26.65 -10.13 7.17
N ARG A 3 27.59 -11.06 6.89
CA ARG A 3 29.02 -10.88 7.21
C ARG A 3 29.67 -9.71 6.47
N GLU A 4 29.19 -9.39 5.27
CA GLU A 4 29.70 -8.28 4.46
C GLU A 4 29.24 -6.94 5.03
N LEU A 5 27.99 -6.84 5.47
CA LEU A 5 27.47 -5.65 6.15
C LEU A 5 28.23 -5.37 7.45
N SER A 6 28.43 -6.40 8.28
CA SER A 6 29.20 -6.27 9.52
C SER A 6 30.67 -5.90 9.24
N ALA A 7 31.28 -6.44 8.19
CA ALA A 7 32.64 -6.07 7.78
C ALA A 7 32.76 -4.61 7.33
N ARG A 8 31.68 -4.01 6.82
CA ARG A 8 31.59 -2.60 6.44
C ARG A 8 31.15 -1.68 7.58
N GLY A 9 31.00 -2.22 8.79
CA GLY A 9 30.65 -1.44 9.98
C GLY A 9 29.15 -1.21 10.20
N LEU A 10 28.28 -1.92 9.48
CA LEU A 10 26.84 -1.92 9.71
C LEU A 10 26.40 -3.25 10.31
N ASP A 11 25.90 -3.25 11.54
CA ASP A 11 25.47 -4.50 12.18
C ASP A 11 24.19 -5.04 11.53
N ALA A 12 24.33 -6.13 10.76
CA ALA A 12 23.23 -6.75 10.03
C ALA A 12 22.09 -7.21 10.95
N LEU A 13 22.42 -7.64 12.17
CA LEU A 13 21.41 -8.07 13.14
C LEU A 13 20.59 -6.87 13.63
N SER A 14 21.24 -5.80 14.06
CA SER A 14 20.57 -4.57 14.48
C SER A 14 19.80 -3.89 13.35
N LEU A 15 20.34 -3.90 12.13
CA LEU A 15 19.64 -3.40 10.94
C LEU A 15 18.33 -4.15 10.72
N ALA A 16 18.36 -5.48 10.76
CA ALA A 16 17.16 -6.30 10.59
C ALA A 16 16.17 -6.15 11.76
N ARG A 17 16.69 -6.08 12.99
CA ARG A 17 15.87 -6.00 14.22
C ARG A 17 15.20 -4.64 14.44
N TYR A 18 15.92 -3.56 14.13
CA TYR A 18 15.51 -2.22 14.51
C TYR A 18 15.17 -1.37 13.29
N GLY A 19 15.92 -1.50 12.19
CA GLY A 19 15.66 -0.78 10.95
C GLY A 19 14.50 -1.39 10.16
N MET A 20 14.52 -2.71 9.98
CA MET A 20 13.54 -3.46 9.19
C MET A 20 12.42 -4.11 10.03
N ARG A 21 12.22 -3.62 11.26
CA ARG A 21 11.31 -4.25 12.23
C ARG A 21 9.88 -4.34 11.71
N SER A 22 9.40 -3.28 11.07
CA SER A 22 8.04 -3.20 10.53
C SER A 22 7.87 -4.12 9.34
N GLU A 23 8.84 -4.13 8.44
CA GLU A 23 8.86 -4.90 7.20
C GLU A 23 8.88 -6.41 7.50
N VAL A 24 9.67 -6.83 8.49
CA VAL A 24 9.69 -8.21 8.97
C VAL A 24 8.36 -8.57 9.63
N ALA A 25 7.78 -7.68 10.44
CA ALA A 25 6.50 -7.92 11.09
C ALA A 25 5.35 -8.02 10.07
N GLU A 26 5.34 -7.17 9.04
CA GLU A 26 4.39 -7.19 7.93
C GLU A 26 4.40 -8.53 7.20
N ILE A 27 5.58 -9.08 6.93
CA ILE A 27 5.69 -10.39 6.27
C ILE A 27 5.10 -11.50 7.15
N VAL A 28 5.39 -11.51 8.45
CA VAL A 28 4.83 -12.49 9.39
C VAL A 28 3.30 -12.35 9.50
N ILE A 29 2.77 -11.13 9.55
CA ILE A 29 1.33 -10.87 9.55
C ILE A 29 0.69 -11.36 8.24
N GLY A 30 1.32 -11.07 7.09
CA GLY A 30 0.88 -11.55 5.78
C GLY A 30 0.79 -13.08 5.72
N ILE A 31 1.80 -13.78 6.24
CA ILE A 31 1.83 -15.25 6.34
C ILE A 31 0.63 -15.80 7.13
N LEU A 32 0.29 -15.18 8.26
CA LEU A 32 -0.86 -15.59 9.09
C LEU A 32 -2.20 -15.38 8.37
N MET A 33 -2.29 -14.32 7.55
CA MET A 33 -3.51 -13.96 6.83
C MET A 33 -3.75 -14.84 5.60
N ILE A 34 -2.69 -15.33 4.93
CA ILE A 34 -2.82 -16.17 3.73
C ILE A 34 -3.58 -17.48 4.02
N LYS A 35 -3.22 -18.22 5.07
CA LYS A 35 -3.92 -19.48 5.39
C LYS A 35 -5.38 -19.25 5.82
N ALA A 36 -5.62 -18.11 6.44
CA ALA A 36 -6.93 -17.64 6.87
C ALA A 36 -7.90 -17.37 5.71
N VAL A 37 -7.41 -16.80 4.62
CA VAL A 37 -8.20 -16.45 3.43
C VAL A 37 -8.41 -17.65 2.50
N TYR A 38 -7.42 -18.55 2.37
CA TYR A 38 -7.45 -19.63 1.37
C TYR A 38 -8.25 -20.89 1.76
N GLN A 39 -8.62 -21.10 3.03
CA GLN A 39 -9.33 -22.33 3.46
C GLN A 39 -10.87 -22.25 3.34
N GLY A 40 -11.42 -21.18 2.76
CA GLY A 40 -12.87 -20.94 2.67
C GLY A 40 -13.53 -21.40 1.37
N GLU A 41 -12.78 -21.55 0.27
CA GLU A 41 -13.35 -21.86 -1.04
C GLU A 41 -12.40 -22.77 -1.82
N THR A 42 -12.95 -23.83 -2.42
CA THR A 42 -12.36 -24.78 -3.40
C THR A 42 -11.56 -25.99 -2.88
N GLU A 43 -12.20 -27.16 -2.99
CA GLU A 43 -11.58 -28.50 -2.91
C GLU A 43 -10.69 -28.83 -4.14
N ASP A 44 -10.59 -27.98 -5.16
CA ASP A 44 -10.08 -28.36 -6.49
C ASP A 44 -8.94 -27.49 -7.08
N LEU A 45 -8.20 -26.71 -6.28
CA LEU A 45 -6.97 -26.05 -6.75
C LEU A 45 -5.71 -26.89 -6.47
N PRO A 46 -4.94 -27.31 -7.49
CA PRO A 46 -3.62 -27.90 -7.29
C PRO A 46 -2.66 -26.77 -6.92
N GLY A 47 -2.42 -26.59 -5.62
CA GLY A 47 -1.54 -25.52 -5.13
C GLY A 47 -1.55 -25.28 -3.62
N THR A 48 -2.08 -26.19 -2.80
CA THR A 48 -1.89 -26.19 -1.34
C THR A 48 -0.57 -26.85 -0.93
N GLU A 49 0.47 -26.71 -1.74
CA GLU A 49 1.82 -26.90 -1.21
C GLU A 49 2.06 -25.73 -0.26
N GLU A 50 2.23 -26.04 1.04
CA GLU A 50 2.71 -25.12 2.06
C GLU A 50 3.77 -24.20 1.44
N LEU A 51 3.63 -22.87 1.58
CA LEU A 51 4.64 -21.90 1.12
C LEU A 51 6.04 -22.47 1.46
N PRO A 52 6.85 -22.87 0.47
CA PRO A 52 7.99 -23.73 0.74
C PRO A 52 8.95 -23.05 1.71
N GLY A 53 9.09 -23.63 2.91
CA GLY A 53 9.97 -23.12 3.97
C GLY A 53 9.31 -22.31 5.09
N VAL A 54 7.99 -22.10 5.09
CA VAL A 54 7.29 -21.31 6.14
C VAL A 54 6.30 -22.17 6.94
N ASP A 55 6.62 -22.43 8.21
CA ASP A 55 5.78 -23.21 9.12
C ASP A 55 4.65 -22.37 9.73
N ILE A 56 3.55 -22.23 8.98
CA ILE A 56 2.38 -21.43 9.34
C ILE A 56 1.72 -21.96 10.63
N ALA A 57 1.64 -23.28 10.80
CA ALA A 57 0.98 -23.89 11.95
C ALA A 57 1.70 -23.53 13.26
N ARG A 58 3.03 -23.53 13.24
CA ARG A 58 3.85 -23.15 14.38
C ARG A 58 3.85 -21.65 14.62
N TRP A 59 3.69 -20.82 13.60
CA TRP A 59 3.45 -19.37 13.77
C TRP A 59 2.13 -19.09 14.50
N HIS A 60 1.04 -19.76 14.13
CA HIS A 60 -0.24 -19.67 14.84
C HIS A 60 -0.10 -20.09 16.31
N ALA A 61 0.55 -21.21 16.57
CA ALA A 61 0.80 -21.70 17.93
C ALA A 61 1.65 -20.71 18.74
N ALA A 62 2.74 -20.21 18.17
CA ALA A 62 3.66 -19.31 18.84
C ALA A 62 3.02 -17.95 19.19
N LEU A 63 2.21 -17.42 18.27
CA LEU A 63 1.55 -16.14 18.46
C LEU A 63 0.25 -16.26 19.26
N GLY A 64 -0.17 -17.48 19.61
CA GLY A 64 -1.45 -17.74 20.27
C GLY A 64 -2.65 -17.30 19.41
N VAL A 65 -2.47 -17.28 18.10
CA VAL A 65 -3.51 -16.98 17.12
C VAL A 65 -4.20 -18.31 16.84
N PRO A 66 -5.45 -18.53 17.28
CA PRO A 66 -6.12 -19.79 17.04
C PRO A 66 -6.16 -20.04 15.53
N PRO A 67 -5.80 -21.26 15.07
CA PRO A 67 -6.06 -21.62 13.68
C PRO A 67 -7.55 -21.42 13.45
N LEU A 68 -7.93 -20.79 12.33
CA LEU A 68 -9.35 -20.73 12.00
C LEU A 68 -9.86 -22.17 11.89
N GLN A 69 -10.73 -22.55 12.82
CA GLN A 69 -11.42 -23.81 12.69
C GLN A 69 -12.39 -23.69 11.51
N PRO A 70 -12.46 -24.69 10.61
CA PRO A 70 -13.36 -24.70 9.48
C PRO A 70 -14.78 -24.96 9.98
N ALA A 71 -15.38 -23.99 10.66
CA ALA A 71 -16.82 -23.92 10.75
C ALA A 71 -17.26 -23.18 9.49
N SER A 72 -17.48 -23.93 8.41
CA SER A 72 -18.30 -23.41 7.32
C SER A 72 -19.77 -23.66 7.69
N PRO A 73 -20.63 -22.63 7.66
CA PRO A 73 -20.33 -21.22 7.40
C PRO A 73 -19.72 -20.50 8.61
N LEU A 74 -18.91 -19.46 8.34
CA LEU A 74 -18.34 -18.57 9.36
C LEU A 74 -19.44 -18.10 10.34
N PRO A 75 -19.13 -17.95 11.65
CA PRO A 75 -20.12 -17.52 12.64
C PRO A 75 -20.84 -16.24 12.20
N ARG A 76 -22.16 -16.14 12.43
CA ARG A 76 -22.91 -14.90 12.16
C ARG A 76 -22.28 -13.74 12.95
N GLY A 77 -21.89 -12.68 12.26
CA GLY A 77 -21.21 -11.52 12.86
C GLY A 77 -19.68 -11.62 12.90
N PHE A 78 -19.09 -12.70 12.37
CA PHE A 78 -17.66 -12.76 12.12
C PHE A 78 -17.26 -11.63 11.16
N THR A 79 -16.35 -10.79 11.60
CA THR A 79 -15.66 -9.81 10.75
C THR A 79 -14.18 -10.07 10.92
N TRP A 80 -13.42 -10.15 9.84
CA TRP A 80 -11.97 -10.15 9.91
C TRP A 80 -11.38 -8.87 10.52
N LEU A 81 -12.12 -7.76 10.66
CA LEU A 81 -11.68 -6.63 11.48
C LEU A 81 -11.69 -7.00 12.95
N ALA A 82 -12.76 -7.63 13.43
CA ALA A 82 -12.84 -8.16 14.79
C ALA A 82 -11.79 -9.27 14.97
N TYR A 83 -11.69 -10.23 14.05
CA TYR A 83 -10.63 -11.25 14.08
C TYR A 83 -9.23 -10.62 14.07
N SER A 84 -8.97 -9.63 13.21
CA SER A 84 -7.66 -8.96 13.18
C SER A 84 -7.42 -8.20 14.48
N LYS A 85 -8.41 -7.45 14.99
CA LYS A 85 -8.29 -6.72 16.28
C LYS A 85 -8.16 -7.64 17.49
N GLU A 86 -8.81 -8.80 17.48
CA GLU A 86 -8.86 -9.73 18.61
C GLU A 86 -7.75 -10.77 18.58
N GLN A 87 -7.30 -11.18 17.39
CA GLN A 87 -6.37 -12.29 17.18
C GLN A 87 -5.03 -11.83 16.61
N ILE A 88 -5.02 -10.89 15.65
CA ILE A 88 -3.78 -10.47 14.95
C ILE A 88 -3.09 -9.27 15.62
N PHE A 89 -3.82 -8.21 15.98
CA PHE A 89 -3.28 -6.99 16.59
C PHE A 89 -2.62 -7.27 17.94
N PRO A 90 -3.17 -8.11 18.82
CA PRO A 90 -2.48 -8.50 20.06
C PRO A 90 -1.18 -9.27 19.80
N SER A 91 -1.04 -9.84 18.59
CA SER A 91 0.15 -10.55 18.14
C SER A 91 1.23 -9.62 17.59
N ILE A 92 0.95 -8.36 17.26
CA ILE A 92 1.98 -7.41 16.77
C ILE A 92 3.09 -7.23 17.82
N SER A 93 2.71 -6.94 19.08
CA SER A 93 3.68 -6.82 20.18
C SER A 93 4.42 -8.13 20.49
N ARG A 94 3.88 -9.27 20.08
CA ARG A 94 4.51 -10.60 20.19
C ARG A 94 5.53 -10.81 19.07
N ILE A 95 5.18 -10.45 17.84
CA ILE A 95 6.07 -10.46 16.67
C ILE A 95 7.26 -9.52 16.90
N HIS A 96 7.00 -8.31 17.37
CA HIS A 96 8.05 -7.34 17.70
C HIS A 96 9.04 -7.87 18.75
N ARG A 97 8.55 -8.54 19.80
CA ARG A 97 9.43 -9.19 20.80
C ARG A 97 10.20 -10.37 20.23
N TRP A 98 9.60 -11.12 19.31
CA TRP A 98 10.31 -12.18 18.60
C TRP A 98 11.46 -11.59 17.78
N ILE A 99 11.21 -10.56 16.98
CA ILE A 99 12.23 -9.86 16.17
C ILE A 99 13.42 -9.46 17.06
N GLU A 100 13.15 -8.84 18.21
CA GLU A 100 14.19 -8.38 19.15
C GLU A 100 15.05 -9.51 19.72
N ALA A 101 14.48 -10.70 19.92
CA ALA A 101 15.13 -11.78 20.66
C ALA A 101 15.82 -12.82 19.76
N VAL A 102 15.42 -12.96 18.50
CA VAL A 102 15.89 -14.08 17.66
C VAL A 102 17.23 -13.83 16.97
N PRO A 103 18.03 -14.89 16.74
CA PRO A 103 19.21 -14.82 15.89
C PRO A 103 18.87 -14.38 14.46
N LEU A 104 19.85 -13.78 13.77
CA LEU A 104 19.65 -13.27 12.40
C LEU A 104 19.17 -14.35 11.43
N ASP A 105 19.72 -15.57 11.54
CA ASP A 105 19.36 -16.68 10.66
C ASP A 105 17.88 -17.03 10.78
N ASP A 106 17.34 -17.07 12.00
CA ASP A 106 15.92 -17.34 12.25
C ASP A 106 15.03 -16.17 11.77
N LEU A 107 15.52 -14.93 11.83
CA LEU A 107 14.81 -13.76 11.33
C LEU A 107 14.74 -13.76 9.79
N VAL A 108 15.85 -14.06 9.11
CA VAL A 108 15.92 -14.13 7.65
C VAL A 108 15.10 -15.30 7.11
N SER A 109 15.14 -16.45 7.79
CA SER A 109 14.33 -17.61 7.40
C SER A 109 12.88 -17.53 7.89
N LEU A 110 12.51 -16.47 8.63
CA LEU A 110 11.20 -16.30 9.26
C LEU A 110 10.78 -17.55 10.06
N ALA A 111 11.74 -18.16 10.76
CA ALA A 111 11.52 -19.39 11.50
C ALA A 111 10.72 -19.10 12.78
N PRO A 112 9.55 -19.75 12.98
CA PRO A 112 8.78 -19.54 14.19
C PRO A 112 9.53 -20.09 15.42
N PRO A 113 9.23 -19.61 16.64
CA PRO A 113 9.85 -20.09 17.88
C PRO A 113 9.84 -21.62 18.05
N ARG A 114 10.98 -22.22 18.46
CA ARG A 114 11.16 -23.68 18.57
C ARG A 114 10.26 -24.37 19.58
N ASN A 115 9.91 -23.67 20.65
CA ASN A 115 9.12 -24.24 21.75
C ASN A 115 7.66 -23.75 21.76
N GLY A 116 7.21 -23.03 20.72
CA GLY A 116 5.90 -22.37 20.72
C GLY A 116 5.75 -21.23 21.73
N GLU A 117 6.77 -20.97 22.55
CA GLU A 117 6.80 -19.86 23.50
C GLU A 117 7.64 -18.72 22.93
N LEU A 118 7.02 -17.55 22.83
CA LEU A 118 7.74 -16.31 22.57
C LEU A 118 8.51 -15.89 23.84
N PRO A 119 9.63 -15.17 23.68
CA PRO A 119 10.36 -14.63 24.82
C PRO A 119 9.44 -13.82 25.74
N SER A 120 9.29 -14.29 26.99
CA SER A 120 8.41 -13.69 28.01
C SER A 120 8.97 -12.40 28.60
N SER A 121 10.29 -12.24 28.62
CA SER A 121 10.94 -11.04 29.13
C SER A 121 11.04 -9.96 28.06
N ALA A 122 10.46 -8.80 28.33
CA ALA A 122 11.02 -7.56 27.81
C ALA A 122 12.45 -7.44 28.36
N GLY A 123 13.44 -7.87 27.56
CA GLY A 123 14.75 -7.22 27.65
C GLY A 123 14.52 -5.73 27.44
N GLU A 124 15.32 -4.87 28.08
CA GLU A 124 15.23 -3.41 27.99
C GLU A 124 14.67 -3.00 26.62
N THR A 125 13.44 -2.48 26.60
CA THR A 125 12.78 -2.04 25.36
C THR A 125 13.82 -1.29 24.56
N ALA A 126 14.13 -1.80 23.36
CA ALA A 126 15.23 -1.27 22.57
C ALA A 126 15.15 0.26 22.55
N ASP A 127 16.26 0.92 22.87
CA ASP A 127 16.32 2.37 22.98
C ASP A 127 15.65 2.97 21.74
N HIS A 128 14.65 3.81 21.95
CA HIS A 128 13.92 4.46 20.86
C HIS A 128 14.91 5.17 19.92
N GLY A 129 16.01 5.71 20.46
CA GLY A 129 17.08 6.31 19.67
C GLY A 129 17.82 5.31 18.76
N LEU A 130 17.92 4.04 19.15
CA LEU A 130 18.54 2.98 18.34
C LEU A 130 17.63 2.57 17.18
N ILE A 131 16.31 2.46 17.45
CA ILE A 131 15.31 2.20 16.41
C ILE A 131 15.31 3.32 15.38
N GLU A 132 15.30 4.58 15.82
CA GLU A 132 15.36 5.75 14.93
C GLU A 132 16.65 5.75 14.07
N HIS A 133 17.81 5.42 14.66
CA HIS A 133 19.09 5.37 13.93
C HIS A 133 19.15 4.29 12.86
N TYR A 134 18.75 3.05 13.17
CA TYR A 134 18.76 1.96 12.19
C TYR A 134 17.65 2.10 11.15
N THR A 135 16.53 2.70 11.53
CA THR A 135 15.49 3.12 10.59
C THR A 135 16.04 4.10 9.56
N TRP A 136 16.79 5.11 10.01
CA TRP A 136 17.43 6.05 9.11
C TRP A 136 18.45 5.35 8.19
N ALA A 137 19.21 4.37 8.68
CA ALA A 137 20.08 3.57 7.81
C ALA A 137 19.29 2.87 6.68
N VAL A 138 18.14 2.28 6.98
CA VAL A 138 17.27 1.64 5.97
C VAL A 138 16.78 2.67 4.96
N ASP A 139 16.23 3.80 5.43
CA ASP A 139 15.79 4.87 4.52
C ASP A 139 16.94 5.36 3.62
N HIS A 140 18.12 5.55 4.21
CA HIS A 140 19.32 6.01 3.52
C HIS A 140 19.87 5.01 2.51
N PHE A 141 19.76 3.70 2.69
CA PHE A 141 20.34 2.75 1.74
C PHE A 141 19.33 2.01 0.85
N ALA A 142 18.08 1.92 1.27
CA ALA A 142 17.06 1.11 0.60
C ALA A 142 15.89 1.92 0.02
N THR A 143 15.63 3.13 0.51
CA THR A 143 14.46 3.92 0.08
C THR A 143 14.86 5.00 -0.92
N THR A 144 14.32 4.96 -2.14
CA THR A 144 14.79 5.79 -3.26
C THR A 144 14.36 7.26 -3.13
N PHE A 145 13.11 7.53 -2.78
CA PHE A 145 12.55 8.88 -2.78
C PHE A 145 12.42 9.46 -1.37
N TYR A 146 12.82 10.72 -1.16
CA TYR A 146 12.70 11.39 0.15
C TYR A 146 11.26 11.52 0.65
N THR A 147 10.29 11.52 -0.26
CA THR A 147 8.86 11.49 0.09
C THR A 147 8.46 10.23 0.84
N GLU A 148 9.19 9.13 0.65
CA GLU A 148 8.97 7.83 1.31
C GLU A 148 9.76 7.68 2.61
N TRP A 149 10.77 8.55 2.83
CA TRP A 149 11.57 8.51 4.04
C TRP A 149 10.73 8.93 5.25
N ARG A 150 11.01 8.31 6.40
CA ARG A 150 10.40 8.72 7.66
C ARG A 150 10.89 10.11 8.05
N THR A 151 10.03 10.94 8.64
CA THR A 151 10.36 12.34 8.99
C THR A 151 11.59 12.41 9.91
N LYS A 152 11.69 11.47 10.86
CA LYS A 152 12.85 11.34 11.75
C LYS A 152 14.14 11.07 10.99
N SER A 153 14.11 10.23 9.96
CA SER A 153 15.27 9.95 9.09
C SER A 153 15.70 11.18 8.32
N LEU A 154 14.76 11.98 7.80
CA LEU A 154 15.07 13.26 7.14
C LEU A 154 15.75 14.24 8.11
N HIS A 155 15.26 14.34 9.35
CA HIS A 155 15.87 15.18 10.38
C HIS A 155 17.28 14.70 10.75
N LEU A 156 17.48 13.39 10.91
CA LEU A 156 18.80 12.81 11.21
C LEU A 156 19.77 13.03 10.05
N ALA A 157 19.32 12.86 8.80
CA ALA A 157 20.12 13.12 7.62
C ALA A 157 20.55 14.59 7.52
N LEU A 158 19.64 15.55 7.76
CA LEU A 158 19.99 16.97 7.77
C LEU A 158 20.99 17.29 8.89
N ARG A 159 20.75 16.80 10.10
CA ARG A 159 21.68 16.98 11.23
C ARG A 159 23.05 16.36 10.96
N TRP A 160 23.11 15.22 10.28
CA TRP A 160 24.37 14.61 9.88
C TRP A 160 25.11 15.47 8.85
N LEU A 161 24.41 16.02 7.86
CA LEU A 161 24.99 16.98 6.91
C LEU A 161 25.49 18.27 7.58
N ASP A 162 24.90 18.64 8.73
CA ASP A 162 25.33 19.78 9.56
C ASP A 162 26.46 19.44 10.54
N GLY A 163 26.82 18.16 10.68
CA GLY A 163 27.82 17.68 11.65
C GLY A 163 27.28 17.52 13.08
N ASP A 164 25.97 17.61 13.28
CA ASP A 164 25.26 17.60 14.56
C ASP A 164 24.67 16.23 14.94
N ALA A 165 24.90 15.20 14.12
CA ALA A 165 24.48 13.83 14.36
C ALA A 165 25.56 12.82 13.95
N VAL A 166 25.68 11.75 14.73
CA VAL A 166 26.56 10.61 14.41
C VAL A 166 25.77 9.60 13.57
N PRO A 167 26.28 9.17 12.41
CA PRO A 167 25.58 8.21 11.57
C PRO A 167 25.55 6.79 12.18
N PRO A 168 24.58 5.93 11.78
CA PRO A 168 24.43 4.56 12.28
C PRO A 168 25.54 3.61 11.80
N CYS A 169 26.39 4.06 10.88
CA CYS A 169 27.50 3.31 10.30
C CYS A 169 28.65 4.28 9.98
N PRO A 170 29.84 3.79 9.58
CA PRO A 170 30.97 4.66 9.24
C PRO A 170 30.58 5.73 8.21
N ASP A 171 31.10 6.93 8.42
CA ASP A 171 30.79 8.11 7.59
C ASP A 171 31.08 7.89 6.09
N GLU A 172 32.16 7.16 5.79
CA GLU A 172 32.52 6.73 4.44
C GLU A 172 31.39 5.94 3.76
N LEU A 173 30.72 5.05 4.50
CA LEU A 173 29.61 4.24 4.00
C LEU A 173 28.37 5.10 3.76
N MET A 174 28.11 6.10 4.61
CA MET A 174 27.01 7.05 4.38
C MET A 174 27.20 7.83 3.09
N HIS A 175 28.45 8.15 2.74
CA HIS A 175 28.81 8.86 1.51
C HIS A 175 28.71 8.01 0.23
N ASP A 176 28.62 6.68 0.32
CA ASP A 176 28.39 5.81 -0.87
C ASP A 176 27.07 6.16 -1.59
N ARG A 177 26.09 6.68 -0.85
CA ARG A 177 24.89 7.28 -1.44
C ARG A 177 24.88 8.79 -1.19
N PRO A 178 25.17 9.62 -2.21
CA PRO A 178 25.06 11.06 -2.07
C PRO A 178 23.59 11.46 -1.86
N ILE A 179 23.35 12.33 -0.88
CA ILE A 179 22.03 12.91 -0.61
C ILE A 179 22.06 14.42 -0.86
N SER A 180 20.93 14.96 -1.33
CA SER A 180 20.81 16.38 -1.64
C SER A 180 20.24 17.14 -0.46
N ARG A 181 21.04 18.05 0.09
CA ARG A 181 20.60 18.97 1.16
C ARG A 181 19.33 19.72 0.77
N GLY A 182 19.29 20.28 -0.44
CA GLY A 182 18.15 21.08 -0.89
C GLY A 182 16.85 20.27 -1.02
N GLU A 183 16.93 19.01 -1.43
CA GLU A 183 15.75 18.15 -1.54
C GLU A 183 15.24 17.71 -0.16
N ILE A 184 16.15 17.42 0.78
CA ILE A 184 15.79 17.11 2.17
C ILE A 184 15.15 18.32 2.85
N GLU A 185 15.75 19.50 2.73
CA GLU A 185 15.21 20.74 3.30
C GLU A 185 13.83 21.07 2.72
N ALA A 186 13.65 20.90 1.40
CA ALA A 186 12.37 21.11 0.74
C ALA A 186 11.29 20.13 1.24
N GLU A 187 11.62 18.84 1.39
CA GLU A 187 10.67 17.85 1.89
C GLU A 187 10.32 18.06 3.37
N ILE A 188 11.29 18.42 4.22
CA ILE A 188 11.04 18.79 5.62
C ILE A 188 10.13 20.02 5.69
N ALA A 189 10.42 21.07 4.91
CA ALA A 189 9.61 22.28 4.86
C ALA A 189 8.19 21.98 4.37
N LYS A 190 8.05 21.14 3.35
CA LYS A 190 6.74 20.67 2.85
C LYS A 190 5.95 19.98 3.96
N ARG A 191 6.55 19.06 4.72
CA ARG A 191 5.87 18.39 5.84
C ARG A 191 5.51 19.33 6.99
N ALA A 192 6.35 20.32 7.27
CA ALA A 192 6.06 21.31 8.29
C ALA A 192 4.84 22.19 7.93
N VAL A 193 4.64 22.47 6.64
CA VAL A 193 3.54 23.31 6.14
C VAL A 193 2.25 22.53 5.91
N TYR A 194 2.36 21.36 5.28
CA TYR A 194 1.20 20.58 4.82
C TYR A 194 0.85 19.41 5.75
N GLY A 195 1.64 19.18 6.80
CA GLY A 195 1.57 18.01 7.65
C GLY A 195 2.41 16.85 7.09
N GLU A 196 2.69 15.87 7.95
CA GLU A 196 3.32 14.63 7.48
C GLU A 196 2.38 13.95 6.48
N PRO A 197 2.90 13.38 5.37
CA PRO A 197 2.12 12.43 4.59
C PRO A 197 1.56 11.38 5.56
N GLU A 198 0.33 10.87 5.32
CA GLU A 198 -0.32 9.84 6.16
C GLU A 198 0.51 8.55 6.33
N THR A 199 1.72 8.49 5.76
CA THR A 199 2.79 7.52 6.01
C THR A 199 3.47 7.65 7.38
N GLY A 200 3.06 8.59 8.24
CA GLY A 200 3.70 8.90 9.53
C GLY A 200 3.08 8.30 10.81
N SER A 201 1.95 7.59 10.75
CA SER A 201 1.51 6.79 11.91
C SER A 201 2.25 5.45 11.93
N SER A 202 2.93 5.14 13.03
CA SER A 202 3.71 3.92 13.27
C SER A 202 2.87 2.62 13.36
N GLU A 203 1.75 2.55 12.65
CA GLU A 203 1.09 1.33 12.20
C GLU A 203 0.88 1.48 10.69
N PRO A 204 1.35 0.55 9.85
CA PRO A 204 0.96 0.51 8.44
C PRO A 204 -0.56 0.54 8.40
N SER A 205 -1.14 1.58 7.79
CA SER A 205 -2.57 1.57 7.54
C SER A 205 -2.84 0.31 6.73
N LEU A 206 -3.64 -0.60 7.28
CA LEU A 206 -4.02 -1.85 6.59
C LEU A 206 -4.43 -1.58 5.14
N VAL A 207 -5.07 -0.43 4.88
CA VAL A 207 -5.46 0.02 3.53
C VAL A 207 -4.25 0.27 2.63
N HIS A 208 -3.17 0.87 3.16
CA HIS A 208 -1.92 1.10 2.44
C HIS A 208 -1.24 -0.23 2.05
N GLU A 209 -1.13 -1.17 2.98
CA GLU A 209 -0.56 -2.50 2.68
C GLU A 209 -1.38 -3.27 1.65
N MET A 210 -2.71 -3.25 1.81
CA MET A 210 -3.63 -3.82 0.84
C MET A 210 -3.47 -3.18 -0.54
N THR A 211 -3.21 -1.88 -0.59
CA THR A 211 -2.98 -1.14 -1.84
C THR A 211 -1.67 -1.54 -2.51
N ARG A 212 -0.58 -1.62 -1.74
CA ARG A 212 0.72 -2.10 -2.25
C ARG A 212 0.62 -3.52 -2.80
N HIS A 213 -0.04 -4.42 -2.07
CA HIS A 213 -0.21 -5.81 -2.49
C HIS A 213 -1.08 -5.92 -3.75
N ALA A 214 -2.21 -5.20 -3.77
CA ALA A 214 -3.09 -5.18 -4.94
C ALA A 214 -2.40 -4.62 -6.18
N ASP A 215 -1.57 -3.57 -6.08
CA ASP A 215 -0.81 -3.04 -7.22
C ASP A 215 0.11 -4.10 -7.84
N GLY A 216 0.82 -4.87 -7.00
CA GLY A 216 1.64 -6.00 -7.45
C GLY A 216 0.84 -7.06 -8.23
N LEU A 217 -0.38 -7.37 -7.77
CA LEU A 217 -1.28 -8.30 -8.45
C LEU A 217 -1.82 -7.73 -9.77
N LEU A 218 -2.18 -6.45 -9.80
CA LEU A 218 -2.65 -5.78 -11.02
C LEU A 218 -1.59 -5.73 -12.11
N ARG A 219 -0.33 -5.46 -11.76
CA ARG A 219 0.80 -5.50 -12.70
C ARG A 219 1.05 -6.89 -13.30
N GLN A 220 0.62 -7.95 -12.62
CA GLN A 220 0.66 -9.32 -13.10
C GLN A 220 -0.61 -9.74 -13.87
N GLY A 221 -1.59 -8.84 -14.05
CA GLY A 221 -2.88 -9.13 -14.66
C GLY A 221 -3.84 -9.94 -13.78
N ARG A 222 -3.55 -10.09 -12.48
CA ARG A 222 -4.33 -10.89 -11.51
C ARG A 222 -5.43 -10.06 -10.88
N HIS A 223 -6.34 -9.54 -11.70
CA HIS A 223 -7.37 -8.57 -11.28
C HIS A 223 -8.32 -9.08 -10.20
N ARG A 224 -8.77 -10.35 -10.30
CA ARG A 224 -9.68 -10.95 -9.32
C ARG A 224 -9.04 -11.08 -7.94
N GLU A 225 -7.75 -11.38 -7.90
CA GLU A 225 -7.02 -11.52 -6.65
C GLU A 225 -6.79 -10.14 -6.02
N ALA A 226 -6.46 -9.13 -6.82
CA ALA A 226 -6.40 -7.74 -6.36
C ALA A 226 -7.76 -7.26 -5.81
N ALA A 227 -8.86 -7.61 -6.48
CA ALA A 227 -10.21 -7.31 -6.01
C ALA A 227 -10.53 -8.03 -4.69
N ALA A 228 -10.17 -9.30 -4.55
CA ALA A 228 -10.42 -10.09 -3.33
C ALA A 228 -9.77 -9.47 -2.07
N VAL A 229 -8.59 -8.86 -2.22
CA VAL A 229 -7.94 -8.10 -1.15
C VAL A 229 -8.88 -7.00 -0.64
N PHE A 230 -9.38 -6.14 -1.52
CA PHE A 230 -10.28 -5.06 -1.11
C PHE A 230 -11.69 -5.51 -0.79
N GLU A 231 -12.18 -6.59 -1.38
CA GLU A 231 -13.46 -7.20 -1.04
C GLU A 231 -13.47 -7.60 0.43
N PHE A 232 -12.42 -8.29 0.88
CA PHE A 232 -12.14 -8.50 2.28
C PHE A 232 -12.17 -7.17 3.04
N GLY A 233 -11.39 -6.16 2.64
CA GLY A 233 -11.38 -4.85 3.32
C GLY A 233 -12.77 -4.23 3.52
N THR A 234 -13.60 -4.24 2.48
CA THR A 234 -14.94 -3.65 2.51
C THR A 234 -15.94 -4.42 3.35
N ARG A 235 -15.78 -5.74 3.53
CA ARG A 235 -16.57 -6.53 4.49
C ARG A 235 -16.24 -6.14 5.94
N HIS A 236 -15.05 -5.62 6.19
CA HIS A 236 -14.51 -5.29 7.51
C HIS A 236 -14.72 -3.84 7.93
N ARG A 237 -14.56 -2.93 6.99
CA ARG A 237 -14.87 -1.52 7.15
C ARG A 237 -15.86 -1.12 6.06
N PRO A 238 -17.14 -1.51 6.22
CA PRO A 238 -18.19 -1.15 5.28
C PRO A 238 -18.52 0.34 5.34
N ASP A 239 -17.81 1.13 6.12
CA ASP A 239 -17.89 2.58 6.21
C ASP A 239 -16.62 3.26 5.68
N ASP A 240 -15.65 2.51 5.14
CA ASP A 240 -14.43 3.06 4.56
C ASP A 240 -14.60 3.29 3.04
N PRO A 241 -14.66 4.56 2.59
CA PRO A 241 -14.81 4.89 1.17
C PRO A 241 -13.57 4.53 0.35
N THR A 242 -12.37 4.50 0.94
CA THR A 242 -11.13 4.20 0.23
C THR A 242 -11.08 2.73 -0.17
N LEU A 243 -11.43 1.83 0.74
CA LEU A 243 -11.50 0.39 0.45
C LEU A 243 -12.53 0.09 -0.65
N ARG A 244 -13.66 0.78 -0.64
CA ARG A 244 -14.68 0.63 -1.69
C ARG A 244 -14.24 1.17 -3.04
N ASN A 245 -13.57 2.32 -3.06
CA ASN A 245 -13.01 2.85 -4.31
C ASN A 245 -11.98 1.89 -4.90
N ASN A 246 -11.09 1.36 -4.07
CA ASN A 246 -10.02 0.46 -4.52
C ASN A 246 -10.55 -0.92 -4.96
N LEU A 247 -11.61 -1.44 -4.32
CA LEU A 247 -12.33 -2.61 -4.80
C LEU A 247 -12.93 -2.36 -6.18
N GLY A 248 -13.65 -1.25 -6.34
CA GLY A 248 -14.21 -0.86 -7.62
C GLY A 248 -13.14 -0.74 -8.70
N PHE A 249 -12.00 -0.13 -8.38
CA PHE A 249 -10.87 -0.01 -9.28
C PHE A 249 -10.33 -1.36 -9.77
N CYS A 250 -10.15 -2.33 -8.88
CA CYS A 250 -9.63 -3.66 -9.24
C CYS A 250 -10.62 -4.48 -10.08
N LEU A 251 -11.92 -4.22 -9.95
CA LEU A 251 -12.97 -4.94 -10.68
C LEU A 251 -13.20 -4.41 -12.10
N ILE A 252 -12.71 -3.21 -12.45
CA ILE A 252 -12.95 -2.59 -13.78
C ILE A 252 -12.67 -3.54 -14.94
N PRO A 253 -11.55 -4.29 -14.97
CA PRO A 253 -11.25 -5.15 -16.12
C PRO A 253 -12.13 -6.40 -16.24
N GLU A 254 -12.70 -6.88 -15.14
CA GLU A 254 -13.41 -8.17 -15.06
C GLU A 254 -14.93 -7.99 -15.02
N ASP A 255 -15.42 -7.10 -14.15
CA ASP A 255 -16.84 -6.78 -14.00
C ASP A 255 -17.03 -5.27 -13.81
N PRO A 256 -17.11 -4.49 -14.91
CA PRO A 256 -17.31 -3.06 -14.83
C PRO A 256 -18.68 -2.67 -14.25
N ARG A 257 -19.69 -3.57 -14.22
CA ARG A 257 -20.99 -3.27 -13.60
C ARG A 257 -20.89 -3.31 -12.08
N GLU A 258 -20.25 -4.34 -11.54
CA GLU A 258 -20.02 -4.44 -10.11
C GLU A 258 -19.05 -3.36 -9.62
N ALA A 259 -17.97 -3.11 -10.38
CA ALA A 259 -17.04 -2.03 -10.12
C ALA A 259 -17.76 -0.68 -9.96
N LEU A 260 -18.65 -0.34 -10.89
CA LEU A 260 -19.41 0.91 -10.86
C LEU A 260 -20.21 1.08 -9.56
N ARG A 261 -20.85 0.00 -9.07
CA ARG A 261 -21.62 0.03 -7.82
C ARG A 261 -20.74 0.37 -6.62
N HIS A 262 -19.54 -0.18 -6.55
CA HIS A 262 -18.59 0.11 -5.48
C HIS A 262 -18.04 1.54 -5.56
N LEU A 263 -17.74 2.02 -6.78
CA LEU A 263 -17.25 3.37 -7.01
C LEU A 263 -18.29 4.44 -6.65
N GLN A 264 -19.55 4.24 -7.04
CA GLN A 264 -20.66 5.14 -6.68
C GLN A 264 -20.86 5.17 -5.17
N ALA A 265 -20.89 4.00 -4.52
CA ALA A 265 -21.00 3.92 -3.06
C ALA A 265 -19.83 4.64 -2.35
N ALA A 266 -18.59 4.50 -2.85
CA ALA A 266 -17.44 5.23 -2.30
C ALA A 266 -17.60 6.75 -2.43
N GLY A 267 -18.11 7.23 -3.56
CA GLY A 267 -18.43 8.64 -3.78
C GLY A 267 -19.48 9.15 -2.79
N ASP A 268 -20.58 8.42 -2.62
CA ASP A 268 -21.67 8.77 -1.68
C ASP A 268 -21.21 8.86 -0.21
N MET A 269 -20.16 8.12 0.13
CA MET A 269 -19.53 8.12 1.46
C MET A 269 -18.47 9.20 1.65
N GLY A 270 -18.21 10.04 0.63
CA GLY A 270 -17.23 11.12 0.72
C GLY A 270 -15.78 10.67 0.49
N TYR A 271 -15.54 9.76 -0.47
CA TYR A 271 -14.17 9.45 -0.91
C TYR A 271 -13.38 10.72 -1.24
N LYS A 272 -12.18 10.84 -0.68
CA LYS A 272 -11.39 12.08 -0.67
C LYS A 272 -10.80 12.48 -2.03
N ALA A 273 -10.79 11.59 -3.03
CA ALA A 273 -10.28 11.88 -4.38
C ALA A 273 -11.39 11.75 -5.44
N PRO A 274 -12.29 12.75 -5.54
CA PRO A 274 -13.48 12.67 -6.39
C PRO A 274 -13.15 12.59 -7.89
N LEU A 275 -12.06 13.22 -8.35
CA LEU A 275 -11.63 13.13 -9.76
C LEU A 275 -11.18 11.71 -10.13
N THR A 276 -10.44 11.04 -9.26
CA THR A 276 -10.01 9.64 -9.46
C THR A 276 -11.21 8.70 -9.47
N ASN A 277 -12.16 8.90 -8.55
CA ASN A 277 -13.38 8.10 -8.53
C ASN A 277 -14.23 8.33 -9.80
N ALA A 278 -14.38 9.58 -10.24
CA ALA A 278 -15.10 9.89 -11.47
C ALA A 278 -14.44 9.27 -12.71
N TYR A 279 -13.10 9.32 -12.81
CA TYR A 279 -12.35 8.65 -13.86
C TYR A 279 -12.64 7.15 -13.87
N ASN A 280 -12.57 6.49 -12.72
CA ASN A 280 -12.87 5.06 -12.60
C ASN A 280 -14.30 4.73 -13.01
N GLN A 281 -15.29 5.57 -12.65
CA GLN A 281 -16.67 5.40 -13.09
C GLN A 281 -16.82 5.58 -14.61
N MET A 282 -16.10 6.52 -15.23
CA MET A 282 -16.05 6.66 -16.68
C MET A 282 -15.52 5.39 -17.35
N CYS A 283 -14.46 4.79 -16.80
CA CYS A 283 -13.94 3.51 -17.28
C CYS A 283 -15.03 2.42 -17.23
N CYS A 284 -15.76 2.30 -16.12
CA CYS A 284 -16.87 1.36 -16.02
C CYS A 284 -17.96 1.63 -17.07
N PHE A 285 -18.40 2.88 -17.21
CA PHE A 285 -19.43 3.25 -18.18
C PHE A 285 -19.00 2.98 -19.62
N ALA A 286 -17.75 3.27 -19.97
CA ALA A 286 -17.19 2.92 -21.27
C ALA A 286 -17.15 1.40 -21.48
N GLY A 287 -16.70 0.64 -20.47
CA GLY A 287 -16.63 -0.83 -20.53
C GLY A 287 -17.99 -1.52 -20.70
N ILE A 288 -19.09 -0.90 -20.26
CA ILE A 288 -20.46 -1.42 -20.46
C ILE A 288 -21.19 -0.79 -21.66
N GLY A 289 -20.50 -0.01 -22.49
CA GLY A 289 -21.07 0.63 -23.69
C GLY A 289 -22.06 1.77 -23.41
N ARG A 290 -21.90 2.47 -22.28
CA ARG A 290 -22.72 3.62 -21.87
C ARG A 290 -21.96 4.93 -21.96
N SER A 291 -21.43 5.21 -23.15
CA SER A 291 -20.57 6.37 -23.47
C SER A 291 -21.14 7.72 -23.03
N ARG A 292 -22.44 7.94 -23.16
CA ARG A 292 -23.08 9.20 -22.73
C ARG A 292 -23.08 9.36 -21.20
N ALA A 293 -23.25 8.27 -20.46
CA ALA A 293 -23.17 8.31 -19.00
C ALA A 293 -21.74 8.60 -18.52
N ALA A 294 -20.72 8.07 -19.22
CA ALA A 294 -19.33 8.42 -18.96
C ALA A 294 -19.09 9.93 -19.13
N LEU A 295 -19.56 10.54 -20.23
CA LEU A 295 -19.41 11.99 -20.43
C LEU A 295 -20.17 12.83 -19.38
N ASN A 296 -21.34 12.38 -18.93
CA ASN A 296 -22.06 13.08 -17.86
C ASN A 296 -21.28 13.05 -16.53
N VAL A 297 -20.63 11.94 -16.21
CA VAL A 297 -19.73 11.86 -15.04
C VAL A 297 -18.54 12.79 -15.22
N ALA A 298 -17.93 12.80 -16.40
CA ALA A 298 -16.82 13.68 -16.72
C ALA A 298 -17.19 15.16 -16.53
N GLU A 299 -18.34 15.58 -17.04
CA GLU A 299 -18.82 16.96 -16.92
C GLU A 299 -19.09 17.35 -15.46
N SER A 300 -19.72 16.47 -14.69
CA SER A 300 -19.95 16.69 -13.26
C SER A 300 -18.63 16.87 -12.51
N ALA A 301 -17.66 15.98 -12.75
CA ALA A 301 -16.34 16.01 -12.14
C ALA A 301 -15.52 17.23 -12.56
N TRP A 302 -15.61 17.66 -13.82
CA TRP A 302 -14.88 18.82 -14.34
C TRP A 302 -15.28 20.13 -13.64
N ASN A 303 -16.55 20.23 -13.24
CA ASN A 303 -17.11 21.40 -12.57
C ASN A 303 -16.81 21.43 -11.05
N LEU A 304 -16.16 20.40 -10.49
CA LEU A 304 -15.74 20.42 -9.10
C LEU A 304 -14.61 21.45 -8.89
N PRO A 305 -14.65 22.24 -7.79
CA PRO A 305 -13.56 23.15 -7.43
C PRO A 305 -12.23 22.39 -7.32
N VAL A 306 -11.16 22.93 -7.91
CA VAL A 306 -9.81 22.35 -7.81
C VAL A 306 -9.25 22.64 -6.42
N THR A 307 -9.65 21.84 -5.43
CA THR A 307 -9.06 21.92 -4.09
C THR A 307 -7.87 20.97 -4.04
N HIS A 308 -6.69 21.53 -4.32
CA HIS A 308 -5.36 20.90 -4.28
C HIS A 308 -5.04 19.87 -5.38
N HIS A 309 -3.73 19.78 -5.69
CA HIS A 309 -3.14 18.76 -6.55
C HIS A 309 -3.59 17.38 -6.07
N THR A 310 -4.27 16.62 -6.92
CA THR A 310 -4.46 15.19 -6.67
C THR A 310 -3.16 14.54 -7.11
N PRO A 311 -2.31 14.04 -6.19
CA PRO A 311 -1.06 13.42 -6.60
C PRO A 311 -1.34 12.27 -7.55
N GLY A 312 -0.44 12.09 -8.51
CA GLY A 312 -0.52 11.04 -9.49
C GLY A 312 -0.67 9.64 -8.88
N GLY A 313 -1.23 8.72 -9.67
CA GLY A 313 -1.49 7.34 -9.25
C GLY A 313 -1.78 6.43 -10.44
N HIS A 314 -2.16 5.18 -10.16
CA HIS A 314 -2.48 4.21 -11.20
C HIS A 314 -3.90 4.39 -11.71
N LEU A 315 -4.05 4.48 -13.04
CA LEU A 315 -5.34 4.54 -13.72
C LEU A 315 -5.44 3.46 -14.79
N TRP A 316 -6.67 3.16 -15.20
CA TRP A 316 -6.95 2.24 -16.31
C TRP A 316 -7.16 3.00 -17.62
N ARG A 317 -6.47 2.60 -18.68
CA ARG A 317 -6.77 3.02 -20.05
C ARG A 317 -7.28 1.82 -20.85
N ARG A 318 -8.24 2.08 -21.75
CA ARG A 318 -8.77 1.04 -22.65
C ARG A 318 -7.81 0.82 -23.82
N LYS A 319 -7.58 -0.44 -24.19
CA LYS A 319 -6.78 -0.81 -25.37
C LYS A 319 -7.64 -0.81 -26.65
N ASP A 320 -6.99 -0.57 -27.79
CA ASP A 320 -7.64 -0.58 -29.12
C ASP A 320 -8.28 -1.94 -29.45
N GLU A 321 -7.65 -3.04 -29.03
CA GLU A 321 -8.12 -4.42 -29.27
C GLU A 321 -9.17 -4.90 -28.26
N GLY A 322 -9.61 -4.02 -27.34
CA GLY A 322 -10.41 -4.37 -26.18
C GLY A 322 -9.57 -4.73 -24.95
N GLY A 323 -10.15 -4.56 -23.77
CA GLY A 323 -9.47 -4.76 -22.48
C GLY A 323 -8.84 -3.49 -21.91
N TRP A 324 -8.13 -3.65 -20.79
CA TRP A 324 -7.62 -2.56 -19.97
C TRP A 324 -6.12 -2.69 -19.73
N GLU A 325 -5.44 -1.56 -19.59
CA GLU A 325 -4.05 -1.46 -19.15
C GLU A 325 -3.89 -0.44 -18.04
N LEU A 326 -3.06 -0.80 -17.08
CA LEU A 326 -2.66 0.06 -15.99
C LEU A 326 -1.58 1.03 -16.48
N PHE A 327 -1.71 2.31 -16.16
CA PHE A 327 -0.68 3.31 -16.45
C PHE A 327 -0.50 4.27 -15.26
N ASP A 328 0.71 4.80 -15.12
CA ASP A 328 1.02 5.84 -14.14
C ASP A 328 0.49 7.19 -14.66
N CYS A 329 -0.32 7.86 -13.86
CA CYS A 329 -0.96 9.14 -14.19
C CYS A 329 -0.40 10.23 -13.30
N ASP A 330 0.16 11.30 -13.86
CA ASP A 330 0.65 12.46 -13.09
C ASP A 330 -0.48 13.45 -12.73
N ASP A 331 -1.49 13.57 -13.60
CA ASP A 331 -2.63 14.48 -13.44
C ASP A 331 -3.93 13.80 -13.87
N THR A 332 -4.71 13.40 -12.86
CA THR A 332 -6.02 12.76 -13.05
C THR A 332 -7.01 13.65 -13.78
N ARG A 333 -6.93 14.98 -13.63
CA ARG A 333 -7.85 15.91 -14.30
C ARG A 333 -7.60 15.93 -15.80
N SER A 334 -6.34 16.05 -16.21
CA SER A 334 -5.94 15.97 -17.61
C SER A 334 -6.28 14.61 -18.21
N SER A 335 -6.05 13.53 -17.46
CA SER A 335 -6.40 12.16 -17.88
C SER A 335 -7.91 11.98 -18.06
N LEU A 336 -8.73 12.53 -17.16
CA LEU A 336 -10.19 12.53 -17.26
C LEU A 336 -10.67 13.21 -18.54
N ALA A 337 -10.14 14.39 -18.87
CA ALA A 337 -10.47 15.06 -20.12
C ALA A 337 -10.01 14.24 -21.35
N GLY A 338 -8.84 13.61 -21.27
CA GLY A 338 -8.32 12.73 -22.33
C GLY A 338 -9.24 11.53 -22.59
N LEU A 339 -9.70 10.85 -21.52
CA LEU A 339 -10.63 9.74 -21.64
C LEU A 339 -11.99 10.18 -22.19
N ALA A 340 -12.52 11.33 -21.76
CA ALA A 340 -13.76 11.89 -22.30
C ALA A 340 -13.64 12.20 -23.81
N ALA A 341 -12.53 12.77 -24.25
CA ALA A 341 -12.25 13.00 -25.66
C ALA A 341 -12.19 11.69 -26.47
N SER A 342 -11.54 10.66 -25.94
CA SER A 342 -11.47 9.34 -26.59
C SER A 342 -12.86 8.71 -26.76
N ILE A 343 -13.69 8.75 -25.71
CA ILE A 343 -15.05 8.21 -25.75
C ILE A 343 -15.90 8.98 -26.78
N ALA A 344 -15.80 10.30 -26.81
CA ALA A 344 -16.52 11.11 -27.80
C ALA A 344 -16.07 10.82 -29.24
N ALA A 345 -14.77 10.61 -29.47
CA ALA A 345 -14.22 10.24 -30.76
C ALA A 345 -14.73 8.87 -31.24
N GLU A 346 -14.75 7.87 -30.35
CA GLU A 346 -15.27 6.52 -30.65
C GLU A 346 -16.75 6.52 -31.08
N GLU A 347 -17.55 7.42 -30.50
CA GLU A 347 -18.98 7.56 -30.81
C GLU A 347 -19.27 8.54 -31.98
N GLY A 348 -18.26 9.24 -32.49
CA GLY A 348 -18.40 10.24 -33.55
C GLY A 348 -19.01 11.57 -33.10
N TRP A 349 -18.86 11.96 -31.83
CA TRP A 349 -19.37 13.21 -31.26
C TRP A 349 -18.32 14.33 -31.35
N GLY A 350 -18.15 14.87 -32.56
CA GLY A 350 -17.04 15.79 -32.88
C GLY A 350 -16.97 17.07 -32.05
N ASP A 351 -18.12 17.68 -31.70
CA ASP A 351 -18.15 18.91 -30.89
C ASP A 351 -17.71 18.65 -29.45
N GLU A 352 -18.19 17.56 -28.84
CA GLU A 352 -17.76 17.12 -27.52
C GLU A 352 -16.29 16.69 -27.50
N GLU A 353 -15.82 15.97 -28.53
CA GLU A 353 -14.41 15.60 -28.67
C GLU A 353 -13.51 16.84 -28.67
N ALA A 354 -13.82 17.84 -29.50
CA ALA A 354 -13.04 19.06 -29.59
C ALA A 354 -13.01 19.81 -28.24
N THR A 355 -14.15 19.87 -27.55
CA THR A 355 -14.27 20.49 -26.23
C THR A 355 -13.37 19.80 -25.20
N TRP A 356 -13.41 18.47 -25.12
CA TRP A 356 -12.61 17.70 -24.17
C TRP A 356 -11.11 17.68 -24.51
N ARG A 357 -10.74 17.69 -25.80
CA ARG A 357 -9.34 17.87 -26.21
C ARG A 357 -8.78 19.22 -25.78
N SER A 358 -9.56 20.30 -25.94
CA SER A 358 -9.16 21.62 -25.46
C SER A 358 -8.94 21.62 -23.95
N ARG A 359 -9.85 21.01 -23.19
CA ARG A 359 -9.76 20.86 -21.72
C ARG A 359 -8.54 20.05 -21.27
N SER A 360 -8.15 19.02 -22.02
CA SER A 360 -6.96 18.19 -21.74
C SER A 360 -5.65 18.94 -22.03
N ALA A 361 -5.64 19.83 -23.04
CA ALA A 361 -4.47 20.64 -23.39
C ALA A 361 -4.25 21.83 -22.43
N ASP A 362 -5.33 22.31 -21.81
CA ASP A 362 -5.30 23.44 -20.88
C ASP A 362 -4.79 22.96 -19.51
N ARG A 363 -3.45 22.87 -19.36
CA ARG A 363 -2.84 22.67 -18.04
C ARG A 363 -3.24 23.86 -17.16
N PRO A 364 -3.87 23.65 -15.99
CA PRO A 364 -4.09 24.77 -15.08
C PRO A 364 -2.72 25.37 -14.75
N ALA A 365 -2.57 26.67 -15.03
CA ALA A 365 -1.41 27.42 -14.58
C ALA A 365 -1.33 27.25 -13.06
N VAL A 366 -0.27 26.59 -12.59
CA VAL A 366 0.02 26.47 -11.17
C VAL A 366 0.26 27.89 -10.66
N SER A 367 -0.75 28.47 -10.01
CA SER A 367 -0.66 29.77 -9.32
C SER A 367 -0.38 29.54 -7.85
#